data_AF-A0A9Q0CD70-F1
#
_entry.id   AF-A0A9Q0CD70-F1
#
_cell.length_a   1.000
_cell.length_b   1.000
_cell.length_c   1.000
_cell.angle_alpha   90.00
_cell.angle_beta   90.00
_cell.angle_gamma   90.00
#
_symmetry.space_group_name_H-M   'P 1'
#
loop_
_entity.id
_entity.type
_entity.pdbx_description
1 polymer ?
#
loop_
_entity_poly.entity_id
_entity_poly.type
_entity_poly.pdbx_seq_one_letter_code
_entity_poly.pdbx_strand_id
1 'polypeptide(L)'
;MSRRPVNSARRLVDGGSVPFVASLQSKSRSSPLLTIGLVALGAFLIIGYTYGGSGSFGGSKLAVSRLEGGASCTPEVIQAIPLLKKAYGFGGSTKKILHVGPDSCSVVSTLLKDDGENTEPFGVEPYELEDADSACKNLVRKGFVRGADIKFPLPYRSKSFDLVVVSDALDYLTPRYLNKTLPDLARVSNDGLVIFAGHPGQQRAKVSELSKFGRPAKLRSSTWWIRYFVQTGLEENQPASKKFEQAASKKSYEPNCQIFHLTA
;
A
#
# COMPACT_ATOMS: atom_id res chain seq x y z
N MET A 1 -31.29 79.48 0.91
CA MET A 1 -32.77 79.52 1.03
C MET A 1 -33.27 78.09 1.22
N SER A 2 -34.34 77.74 1.93
CA SER A 2 -35.20 78.34 2.96
C SER A 2 -36.41 77.39 3.05
N ARG A 3 -36.77 76.97 4.28
CA ARG A 3 -38.10 76.49 4.77
C ARG A 3 -38.63 75.07 4.42
N ARG A 4 -38.55 74.18 5.44
CA ARG A 4 -39.62 73.56 6.32
C ARG A 4 -40.94 73.00 5.69
N PRO A 5 -41.81 72.26 6.43
CA PRO A 5 -41.67 71.33 7.59
C PRO A 5 -42.48 69.99 7.36
N VAL A 6 -42.64 69.03 8.29
CA VAL A 6 -43.78 68.92 9.26
C VAL A 6 -43.59 67.67 10.15
N ASN A 7 -43.71 67.86 11.47
CA ASN A 7 -43.92 66.84 12.50
C ASN A 7 -45.35 66.32 12.48
N SER A 8 -45.59 65.09 12.93
CA SER A 8 -46.79 64.80 13.73
C SER A 8 -46.49 63.83 14.86
N ALA A 9 -46.67 64.34 16.07
CA ALA A 9 -46.59 63.66 17.34
C ALA A 9 -47.79 62.73 17.58
N ARG A 10 -47.62 61.77 18.51
CA ARG A 10 -48.54 61.45 19.63
C ARG A 10 -47.88 60.36 20.50
N ARG A 11 -47.44 60.70 21.73
CA ARG A 11 -48.15 60.50 23.04
C ARG A 11 -47.74 59.15 23.67
N LEU A 12 -47.51 58.95 24.99
CA LEU A 12 -47.66 59.77 26.21
C LEU A 12 -47.25 58.86 27.41
N VAL A 13 -46.49 59.41 28.40
CA VAL A 13 -46.59 59.17 29.89
C VAL A 13 -46.25 57.79 30.46
N ASP A 14 -45.73 57.61 31.68
CA ASP A 14 -45.11 58.41 32.77
C ASP A 14 -44.40 57.35 33.66
N GLY A 15 -43.24 57.62 34.29
CA GLY A 15 -43.18 58.04 35.71
C GLY A 15 -42.98 56.83 36.64
N GLY A 16 -42.01 56.76 37.55
CA GLY A 16 -41.04 57.74 38.02
C GLY A 16 -40.11 57.19 39.11
N SER A 17 -39.21 58.09 39.56
CA SER A 17 -38.53 58.18 40.87
C SER A 17 -37.55 57.08 41.37
N VAL A 18 -36.27 57.45 41.29
CA VAL A 18 -35.08 57.15 42.14
C VAL A 18 -35.22 57.73 43.59
N PRO A 19 -34.26 57.58 44.56
CA PRO A 19 -33.16 56.60 44.81
C PRO A 19 -32.91 56.26 46.34
N PHE A 20 -31.77 55.60 46.61
CA PHE A 20 -30.95 55.57 47.86
C PHE A 20 -31.35 54.58 48.99
N VAL A 21 -30.52 53.54 49.25
CA VAL A 21 -29.57 53.44 50.39
C VAL A 21 -28.45 52.43 50.05
N ALA A 22 -27.29 52.63 50.68
CA ALA A 22 -25.95 52.10 50.49
C ALA A 22 -25.71 50.58 50.64
N SER A 23 -24.55 50.15 50.09
CA SER A 23 -23.56 49.23 50.70
C SER A 23 -24.05 47.80 51.02
N LEU A 24 -23.60 46.75 50.33
CA LEU A 24 -22.32 46.10 50.63
C LEU A 24 -21.82 45.27 49.45
N GLN A 25 -20.49 45.24 49.34
CA GLN A 25 -19.70 44.45 48.41
C GLN A 25 -19.91 42.95 48.62
N SER A 26 -20.04 42.18 47.53
CA SER A 26 -19.20 40.98 47.38
C SER A 26 -18.88 40.78 45.92
N LYS A 27 -17.58 40.80 45.63
CA LYS A 27 -17.00 40.77 44.31
C LYS A 27 -16.49 39.36 44.12
N SER A 28 -17.33 38.41 43.68
CA SER A 28 -16.81 37.14 43.16
C SER A 28 -16.37 37.36 41.71
N ARG A 29 -15.33 38.17 41.53
CA ARG A 29 -14.54 38.13 40.30
C ARG A 29 -13.96 36.71 40.26
N SER A 30 -14.56 35.84 39.45
CA SER A 30 -13.91 34.62 39.01
C SER A 30 -12.51 35.02 38.57
N SER A 31 -11.51 34.47 39.25
CA SER A 31 -10.13 34.87 39.03
C SER A 31 -9.80 34.60 37.55
N PRO A 32 -9.36 35.61 36.77
CA PRO A 32 -9.02 35.42 35.37
C PRO A 32 -7.91 34.38 35.21
N LEU A 33 -7.15 34.12 36.28
CA LEU A 33 -6.15 33.06 36.38
C LEU A 33 -6.73 31.65 36.30
N LEU A 34 -7.96 31.41 36.78
CA LEU A 34 -8.60 30.10 36.71
C LEU A 34 -9.06 29.81 35.28
N THR A 35 -9.61 30.82 34.60
CA THR A 35 -9.99 30.72 33.18
C THR A 35 -8.78 30.58 32.28
N ILE A 36 -7.73 31.38 32.50
CA ILE A 36 -6.45 31.27 31.78
C ILE A 36 -5.79 29.91 32.07
N GLY A 37 -5.81 29.44 33.32
CA GLY A 37 -5.27 28.15 33.72
C GLY A 37 -5.97 26.99 33.04
N LEU A 38 -7.30 26.99 32.97
CA LEU A 38 -8.07 25.96 32.26
C LEU A 38 -7.82 25.97 30.75
N VAL A 39 -7.70 27.15 30.13
CA VAL A 39 -7.38 27.27 28.69
C VAL A 39 -5.97 26.77 28.41
N ALA A 40 -4.99 27.15 29.24
CA ALA A 40 -3.61 26.67 29.11
C ALA A 40 -3.53 25.16 29.30
N LEU A 41 -4.18 24.60 30.34
CA LEU A 41 -4.21 23.17 30.60
C LEU A 41 -4.88 22.40 29.44
N GLY A 42 -5.99 22.93 28.90
CA GLY A 42 -6.66 22.38 27.73
C GLY A 42 -5.77 22.40 26.48
N ALA A 43 -5.04 23.49 26.24
CA ALA A 43 -4.08 23.58 25.13
C ALA A 43 -2.92 22.59 25.30
N PHE A 44 -2.36 22.46 26.51
CA PHE A 44 -1.31 21.47 26.80
C PHE A 44 -1.81 20.04 26.69
N LEU A 45 -3.06 19.74 27.04
CA LEU A 45 -3.67 18.43 26.83
C LEU A 45 -3.89 18.13 25.34
N ILE A 46 -4.32 19.11 24.54
CA ILE A 46 -4.46 18.94 23.08
C ILE A 46 -3.08 18.76 22.43
N ILE A 47 -2.07 19.54 22.83
CA ILE A 47 -0.70 19.37 22.34
C ILE A 47 -0.15 18.01 22.79
N GLY A 48 -0.32 17.63 24.05
CA GLY A 48 0.07 16.33 24.59
C GLY A 48 -0.67 15.16 23.93
N TYR A 49 -1.93 15.33 23.51
CA TYR A 49 -2.69 14.31 22.79
C TYR A 49 -2.27 14.23 21.32
N THR A 50 -2.01 15.36 20.67
CA THR A 50 -1.56 15.41 19.27
C THR A 50 -0.10 14.99 19.11
N TYR A 51 0.75 15.19 20.12
CA TYR A 51 2.16 14.78 20.13
C TYR A 51 2.44 13.51 20.96
N GLY A 52 1.49 13.05 21.78
CA GLY A 52 1.59 11.80 22.57
C GLY A 52 1.19 10.55 21.80
N GLY A 53 0.70 10.70 20.57
CA GLY A 53 0.59 9.62 19.60
C GLY A 53 1.92 9.40 18.88
N SER A 54 2.62 8.33 19.27
CA SER A 54 3.84 7.77 18.66
C SER A 54 5.10 8.64 18.72
N GLY A 55 5.98 8.27 19.67
CA GLY A 55 7.38 8.65 19.67
C GLY A 55 8.03 8.29 18.32
N SER A 56 8.31 9.34 17.56
CA SER A 56 9.18 9.33 16.39
C SER A 56 10.61 9.13 16.88
N PHE A 57 11.10 7.89 16.80
CA PHE A 57 12.53 7.59 16.87
C PHE A 57 13.00 7.24 15.46
N GLY A 58 13.99 7.99 14.98
CA GLY A 58 14.43 8.05 13.59
C GLY A 58 14.82 6.69 13.00
N GLY A 59 14.30 6.43 11.81
CA GLY A 59 14.65 5.31 10.97
C GLY A 59 13.72 5.31 9.77
N SER A 60 14.27 5.57 8.60
CA SER A 60 13.62 5.70 7.30
C SER A 60 12.62 4.56 7.03
N LYS A 61 11.37 4.70 7.46
CA LYS A 61 10.26 3.86 7.02
C LYS A 61 9.62 4.55 5.84
N LEU A 62 9.76 3.90 4.68
CA LEU A 62 8.82 3.99 3.56
C LEU A 62 7.43 4.32 4.12
N ALA A 63 6.82 5.38 3.59
CA ALA A 63 5.46 5.76 3.89
C ALA A 63 4.51 4.65 3.42
N VAL A 64 4.39 3.59 4.24
CA VAL A 64 3.30 2.63 4.16
C VAL A 64 2.13 3.33 4.83
N SER A 65 1.48 4.19 4.04
CA SER A 65 0.09 4.56 4.28
C SER A 65 -0.64 3.26 4.58
N ARG A 66 -1.18 3.16 5.79
CA ARG A 66 -2.05 2.08 6.23
C ARG A 66 -3.29 2.14 5.34
N LEU A 67 -3.17 1.57 4.14
CA LEU A 67 -4.20 1.59 3.12
C LEU A 67 -5.29 0.64 3.56
N GLU A 68 -6.42 1.26 3.85
CA GLU A 68 -7.63 0.70 4.36
C GLU A 68 -8.21 -0.35 3.38
N GLY A 69 -7.93 -1.62 3.67
CA GLY A 69 -8.73 -2.78 3.24
C GLY A 69 -8.66 -3.16 1.76
N GLY A 70 -7.52 -3.66 1.31
CA GLY A 70 -7.42 -4.52 0.12
C GLY A 70 -6.23 -5.44 0.32
N ALA A 71 -6.45 -6.76 0.38
CA ALA A 71 -5.46 -7.73 0.85
C ALA A 71 -4.40 -8.11 -0.22
N SER A 72 -3.99 -7.15 -1.05
CA SER A 72 -3.02 -7.34 -2.12
C SER A 72 -1.65 -7.76 -1.57
N CYS A 73 -1.01 -8.71 -2.24
CA CYS A 73 0.34 -9.18 -1.96
C CYS A 73 1.43 -8.32 -2.59
N THR A 74 1.09 -7.42 -3.52
CA THR A 74 2.07 -6.60 -4.23
C THR A 74 2.87 -5.66 -3.31
N PRO A 75 2.27 -4.99 -2.31
CA PRO A 75 3.05 -4.26 -1.30
C PRO A 75 4.06 -5.13 -0.53
N GLU A 76 3.73 -6.41 -0.31
CA GLU A 76 4.63 -7.35 0.35
C GLU A 76 5.85 -7.69 -0.50
N VAL A 77 5.71 -7.72 -1.83
CA VAL A 77 6.83 -7.92 -2.75
C VAL A 77 7.89 -6.85 -2.48
N ILE A 78 7.49 -5.58 -2.39
CA ILE A 78 8.43 -4.48 -2.17
C ILE A 78 9.21 -4.68 -0.86
N GLN A 79 8.50 -5.06 0.21
CA GLN A 79 9.12 -5.34 1.51
C GLN A 79 10.03 -6.58 1.49
N ALA A 80 9.67 -7.59 0.70
CA ALA A 80 10.39 -8.86 0.60
C ALA A 80 11.62 -8.81 -0.31
N ILE A 81 11.73 -7.83 -1.23
CA ILE A 81 12.87 -7.71 -2.17
C ILE A 81 14.22 -7.92 -1.48
N PRO A 82 14.58 -7.22 -0.39
CA PRO A 82 15.89 -7.39 0.25
C PRO A 82 16.12 -8.81 0.80
N LEU A 83 15.05 -9.49 1.21
CA LEU A 83 15.10 -10.88 1.68
C LEU A 83 15.30 -11.83 0.49
N LEU A 84 14.60 -11.59 -0.63
CA LEU A 84 14.77 -12.33 -1.87
C LEU A 84 16.19 -12.18 -2.41
N LYS A 85 16.76 -10.97 -2.41
CA LYS A 85 18.15 -10.74 -2.82
C LYS A 85 19.14 -11.59 -2.04
N LYS A 86 18.93 -11.70 -0.74
CA LYS A 86 19.77 -12.52 0.14
C LYS A 86 19.58 -14.02 -0.11
N ALA A 87 18.34 -14.45 -0.32
CA ALA A 87 18.02 -15.85 -0.58
C ALA A 87 18.61 -16.35 -1.91
N TYR A 88 18.55 -15.52 -2.95
CA TYR A 88 18.99 -15.85 -4.31
C TYR A 88 20.41 -15.34 -4.64
N GLY A 89 21.11 -14.69 -3.71
CA GLY A 89 22.54 -14.38 -3.84
C GLY A 89 22.87 -13.19 -4.76
N PHE A 90 22.09 -12.11 -4.72
CA PHE A 90 22.26 -10.94 -5.61
C PHE A 90 23.37 -9.96 -5.17
N GLY A 91 24.24 -10.35 -4.24
CA GLY A 91 25.22 -9.45 -3.61
C GLY A 91 26.51 -9.20 -4.39
N GLY A 92 26.64 -9.68 -5.64
CA GLY A 92 27.92 -9.62 -6.38
C GLY A 92 27.83 -9.41 -7.89
N SER A 93 26.64 -9.28 -8.46
CA SER A 93 26.45 -9.00 -9.90
C SER A 93 25.08 -8.36 -10.12
N THR A 94 24.92 -7.61 -11.22
CA THR A 94 23.62 -7.06 -11.61
C THR A 94 22.67 -8.21 -11.97
N LYS A 95 21.51 -8.23 -11.31
CA LYS A 95 20.51 -9.30 -11.47
C LYS A 95 19.24 -8.76 -12.09
N LYS A 96 18.72 -9.46 -13.10
CA LYS A 96 17.48 -9.12 -13.80
C LYS A 96 16.30 -9.69 -13.05
N ILE A 97 15.44 -8.81 -12.56
CA ILE A 97 14.23 -9.19 -11.82
C ILE A 97 13.01 -8.82 -12.65
N LEU A 98 12.15 -9.78 -12.94
CA LEU A 98 10.85 -9.55 -13.56
C LEU A 98 9.75 -9.62 -12.50
N HIS A 99 8.99 -8.54 -12.36
CA HIS A 99 7.72 -8.56 -11.64
C HIS A 99 6.56 -8.83 -12.62
N VAL A 100 5.63 -9.70 -12.24
CA VAL A 100 4.41 -9.98 -13.01
C VAL A 100 3.20 -9.86 -12.09
N GLY A 101 2.35 -8.87 -12.34
CA GLY A 101 1.18 -8.64 -11.50
C GLY A 101 0.63 -7.24 -11.63
N PRO A 102 -0.50 -6.96 -10.93
CA PRO A 102 -0.99 -5.60 -10.81
C PRO A 102 0.08 -4.69 -10.20
N ASP A 103 0.03 -3.41 -10.53
CA ASP A 103 0.93 -2.37 -10.02
C ASP A 103 2.42 -2.66 -10.29
N SER A 104 2.73 -3.36 -11.40
CA SER A 104 4.11 -3.65 -11.81
C SER A 104 4.92 -2.37 -12.03
N CYS A 105 4.28 -1.30 -12.51
CA CYS A 105 4.90 0.02 -12.62
C CYS A 105 5.41 0.56 -11.27
N SER A 106 4.66 0.35 -10.18
CA SER A 106 5.05 0.80 -8.84
C SER A 106 6.25 0.01 -8.30
N VAL A 107 6.20 -1.31 -8.45
CA VAL A 107 7.30 -2.21 -8.04
C VAL A 107 8.58 -1.88 -8.81
N VAL A 108 8.50 -1.75 -10.13
CA VAL A 108 9.65 -1.39 -10.97
C VAL A 108 10.16 0.00 -10.64
N SER A 109 9.29 1.00 -10.45
CA SER A 109 9.73 2.34 -10.05
C SER A 109 10.45 2.34 -8.71
N THR A 110 10.05 1.49 -7.77
CA THR A 110 10.67 1.38 -6.45
C THR A 110 12.03 0.72 -6.56
N LEU A 111 12.12 -0.39 -7.28
CA LEU A 111 13.39 -1.07 -7.57
C LEU A 111 14.41 -0.16 -8.27
N LEU A 112 13.95 0.68 -9.21
CA LEU A 112 14.84 1.63 -9.89
C LEU A 112 15.37 2.73 -8.96
N LYS A 113 14.59 3.14 -7.95
CA LYS A 113 15.00 4.19 -6.99
C LYS A 113 15.91 3.65 -5.90
N ASP A 114 15.58 2.46 -5.37
CA ASP A 114 16.21 1.93 -4.17
C ASP A 114 17.47 1.10 -4.48
N ASP A 115 17.59 0.54 -5.69
CA ASP A 115 18.49 -0.57 -5.97
C ASP A 115 19.20 -0.50 -7.34
N GLY A 116 19.17 0.65 -8.00
CA GLY A 116 19.59 0.83 -9.40
C GLY A 116 21.04 0.42 -9.75
N GLU A 117 21.90 0.15 -8.76
CA GLU A 117 23.28 -0.30 -9.01
C GLU A 117 23.44 -1.83 -9.10
N ASN A 118 22.54 -2.62 -8.49
CA ASN A 118 22.71 -4.08 -8.40
C ASN A 118 21.55 -4.87 -9.02
N THR A 119 20.53 -4.19 -9.55
CA THR A 119 19.32 -4.84 -10.04
C THR A 119 18.79 -4.15 -11.29
N GLU A 120 18.45 -4.95 -12.30
CA GLU A 120 17.77 -4.52 -13.51
C GLU A 120 16.30 -4.94 -13.42
N PRO A 121 15.38 -4.03 -13.02
CA PRO A 121 13.99 -4.38 -12.83
C PRO A 121 13.18 -4.29 -14.13
N PHE A 122 12.31 -5.27 -14.32
CA PHE A 122 11.35 -5.34 -15.41
C PHE A 122 9.96 -5.66 -14.87
N GLY A 123 8.92 -5.28 -15.61
CA GLY A 123 7.54 -5.50 -15.23
C GLY A 123 6.69 -6.04 -16.38
N VAL A 124 5.74 -6.90 -16.05
CA VAL A 124 4.60 -7.25 -16.91
C VAL A 124 3.32 -6.88 -16.18
N GLU A 125 2.60 -5.93 -16.76
CA GLU A 125 1.27 -5.54 -16.32
C GLU A 125 0.25 -6.39 -17.10
N PRO A 126 -0.49 -7.31 -16.44
CA PRO A 126 -1.46 -8.17 -17.12
C PRO A 126 -2.74 -7.43 -17.51
N TYR A 127 -2.95 -6.21 -17.02
CA TYR A 127 -4.15 -5.42 -17.21
C TYR A 127 -3.90 -4.22 -18.13
N GLU A 128 -4.99 -3.59 -18.57
CA GLU A 128 -4.93 -2.48 -19.51
C GLU A 128 -4.19 -1.26 -18.93
N LEU A 129 -3.27 -0.70 -19.73
CA LEU A 129 -2.44 0.46 -19.38
C LEU A 129 -3.05 1.79 -19.84
N GLU A 130 -4.26 1.78 -20.40
CA GLU A 130 -4.90 2.97 -21.01
C GLU A 130 -5.08 4.10 -19.99
N ASP A 131 -5.58 3.75 -18.81
CA ASP A 131 -5.81 4.65 -17.68
C ASP A 131 -4.57 4.84 -16.78
N ALA A 132 -3.42 4.28 -17.17
CA ALA A 132 -2.19 4.42 -16.38
C ALA A 132 -1.72 5.88 -16.32
N ASP A 133 -1.09 6.23 -15.20
CA ASP A 133 -0.51 7.56 -15.01
C ASP A 133 0.70 7.81 -15.93
N SER A 134 1.15 9.07 -15.98
CA SER A 134 2.27 9.46 -16.83
C SER A 134 3.59 8.79 -16.43
N ALA A 135 3.77 8.47 -15.15
CA ALA A 135 4.95 7.79 -14.64
C ALA A 135 5.04 6.35 -15.18
N CYS A 136 3.96 5.59 -15.08
CA CYS A 136 3.85 4.24 -15.61
C CYS A 136 3.95 4.24 -17.14
N LYS A 137 3.27 5.16 -17.83
CA LYS A 137 3.41 5.33 -19.30
C LYS A 137 4.86 5.58 -19.72
N ASN A 138 5.63 6.32 -18.92
CA ASN A 138 7.07 6.52 -19.18
C ASN A 138 7.88 5.24 -19.00
N LEU A 139 7.60 4.44 -17.97
CA LEU A 139 8.25 3.12 -17.78
C LEU A 139 7.95 2.17 -18.94
N VAL A 140 6.71 2.20 -19.44
CA VAL A 140 6.30 1.42 -20.61
C VAL A 140 7.04 1.88 -21.86
N ARG A 141 7.07 3.19 -22.12
CA ARG A 141 7.80 3.78 -23.26
C ARG A 141 9.31 3.46 -23.23
N LYS A 142 9.91 3.42 -22.04
CA LYS A 142 11.32 3.04 -21.84
C LYS A 142 11.57 1.53 -21.92
N GLY A 143 10.52 0.72 -21.98
CA GLY A 143 10.62 -0.74 -22.09
C GLY A 143 10.89 -1.46 -20.77
N PHE A 144 10.83 -0.77 -19.62
CA PHE A 144 10.95 -1.41 -18.31
C PHE A 144 9.69 -2.21 -17.97
N VAL A 145 8.51 -1.73 -18.39
CA VAL A 145 7.24 -2.41 -18.17
C VAL A 145 6.59 -2.71 -19.51
N ARG A 146 5.97 -3.88 -19.64
CA ARG A 146 5.19 -4.27 -20.82
C ARG A 146 3.77 -4.64 -20.40
N GLY A 147 2.79 -4.21 -21.19
CA GLY A 147 1.44 -4.78 -21.11
C GLY A 147 1.42 -6.15 -21.78
N ALA A 148 1.08 -7.20 -21.05
CA ALA A 148 0.94 -8.54 -21.63
C ALA A 148 -0.01 -9.42 -20.81
N ASP A 149 -0.99 -10.00 -21.48
CA ASP A 149 -1.92 -10.94 -20.86
C ASP A 149 -1.22 -12.26 -20.53
N ILE A 150 -1.05 -12.56 -19.25
CA ILE A 150 -0.34 -13.73 -18.73
C ILE A 150 -1.02 -15.07 -19.04
N LYS A 151 -2.24 -15.07 -19.61
CA LYS A 151 -2.85 -16.28 -20.18
C LYS A 151 -2.14 -16.75 -21.45
N PHE A 152 -1.30 -15.90 -22.04
CA PHE A 152 -0.50 -16.16 -23.22
C PHE A 152 1.00 -16.09 -22.90
N PRO A 153 1.87 -16.68 -23.75
CA PRO A 153 3.31 -16.63 -23.52
C PRO A 153 3.84 -15.21 -23.43
N LEU A 154 4.66 -14.95 -22.42
CA LEU A 154 5.32 -13.68 -22.21
C LEU A 154 6.30 -13.37 -23.36
N PRO A 155 6.43 -12.09 -23.76
CA PRO A 155 7.27 -11.67 -24.89
C PRO A 155 8.76 -11.61 -24.51
N TYR A 156 9.25 -12.65 -23.84
CA TYR A 156 10.63 -12.82 -23.39
C TYR A 156 11.15 -14.20 -23.77
N ARG A 157 12.46 -14.31 -24.02
CA ARG A 157 13.12 -15.59 -24.30
C ARG A 157 13.23 -16.41 -23.01
N SER A 158 13.44 -17.70 -23.16
CA SER A 158 13.69 -18.56 -22.00
C SER A 158 14.92 -18.10 -21.23
N LYS A 159 14.88 -18.17 -19.89
CA LYS A 159 15.98 -17.77 -18.99
C LYS A 159 16.44 -16.33 -19.18
N SER A 160 15.51 -15.40 -19.43
CA SER A 160 15.83 -13.98 -19.61
C SER A 160 16.05 -13.25 -18.28
N PHE A 161 15.49 -13.77 -17.18
CA PHE A 161 15.51 -13.14 -15.87
C PHE A 161 16.11 -14.09 -14.83
N ASP A 162 16.96 -13.57 -13.96
CA ASP A 162 17.49 -14.34 -12.84
C ASP A 162 16.37 -14.72 -11.89
N LEU A 163 15.47 -13.78 -11.58
CA LEU A 163 14.33 -14.00 -10.69
C LEU A 163 13.04 -13.47 -11.30
N VAL A 164 12.00 -14.29 -11.27
CA VAL A 164 10.64 -13.89 -11.61
C VAL A 164 9.81 -13.86 -10.33
N VAL A 165 9.18 -12.73 -10.05
CA VAL A 165 8.31 -12.53 -8.89
C VAL A 165 6.90 -12.25 -9.39
N VAL A 166 5.92 -12.99 -8.87
CA VAL A 166 4.51 -12.90 -9.28
C VAL A 166 3.66 -12.61 -8.06
N SER A 167 2.86 -11.54 -8.09
CA SER A 167 1.89 -11.21 -7.03
C SER A 167 0.51 -10.96 -7.62
N ASP A 168 -0.54 -11.35 -6.88
CA ASP A 168 -1.95 -11.01 -7.14
C ASP A 168 -2.48 -11.30 -8.57
N ALA A 169 -1.76 -12.07 -9.39
CA ALA A 169 -2.13 -12.33 -10.77
C ALA A 169 -2.69 -13.75 -10.95
N LEU A 170 -2.07 -14.73 -10.30
CA LEU A 170 -2.42 -16.14 -10.46
C LEU A 170 -3.72 -16.52 -9.74
N ASP A 171 -4.11 -15.77 -8.71
CA ASP A 171 -5.34 -16.02 -7.95
C ASP A 171 -6.61 -15.85 -8.79
N TYR A 172 -6.54 -15.07 -9.87
CA TYR A 172 -7.64 -14.83 -10.80
C TYR A 172 -7.72 -15.87 -11.92
N LEU A 173 -6.68 -16.69 -12.11
CA LEU A 173 -6.62 -17.64 -13.20
C LEU A 173 -7.37 -18.95 -12.90
N THR A 174 -7.97 -19.54 -13.93
CA THR A 174 -8.53 -20.89 -13.86
C THR A 174 -7.40 -21.94 -13.99
N PRO A 175 -7.61 -23.18 -13.54
CA PRO A 175 -6.63 -24.26 -13.77
C PRO A 175 -6.20 -24.40 -15.24
N ARG A 176 -7.14 -24.20 -16.18
CA ARG A 176 -6.83 -24.21 -17.62
C ARG A 176 -5.76 -23.20 -18.01
N TYR A 177 -5.79 -21.99 -17.44
CA TYR A 177 -4.78 -20.96 -17.72
C TYR A 177 -3.53 -21.14 -16.88
N LEU A 178 -3.65 -21.53 -15.61
CA LEU A 178 -2.49 -21.85 -14.77
C LEU A 178 -1.57 -22.91 -15.41
N ASN A 179 -2.14 -23.94 -16.05
CA ASN A 179 -1.39 -24.96 -16.78
C ASN A 179 -0.53 -24.42 -17.94
N LYS A 180 -0.83 -23.21 -18.44
CA LYS A 180 -0.04 -22.54 -19.48
C LYS A 180 0.87 -21.48 -18.89
N THR A 181 0.35 -20.69 -17.96
CA THR A 181 1.03 -19.56 -17.35
C THR A 181 2.20 -19.99 -16.47
N LEU A 182 2.04 -21.04 -15.63
CA LEU A 182 3.10 -21.49 -14.73
C LEU A 182 4.34 -21.99 -15.50
N PRO A 183 4.23 -22.88 -16.50
CA PRO A 183 5.37 -23.26 -17.33
C PRO A 183 6.02 -22.08 -18.06
N ASP A 184 5.25 -21.08 -18.48
CA ASP A 184 5.80 -19.92 -19.18
C ASP A 184 6.57 -18.97 -18.25
N LEU A 185 6.07 -18.75 -17.03
CA LEU A 185 6.77 -18.02 -15.97
C LEU A 185 8.07 -18.73 -15.57
N ALA A 186 8.01 -20.04 -15.41
CA ALA A 186 9.16 -20.90 -15.18
C ALA A 186 10.18 -20.81 -16.33
N ARG A 187 9.71 -20.89 -17.58
CA ARG A 187 10.55 -20.80 -18.79
C ARG A 187 11.36 -19.51 -18.85
N VAL A 188 10.79 -18.36 -18.50
CA VAL A 188 11.50 -17.07 -18.56
C VAL A 188 12.43 -16.84 -17.36
N SER A 189 12.28 -17.62 -16.29
CA SER A 189 13.16 -17.60 -15.11
C SER A 189 14.43 -18.45 -15.31
N ASN A 190 15.52 -18.04 -14.69
CA ASN A 190 16.79 -18.77 -14.65
C ASN A 190 17.10 -19.34 -13.26
N ASP A 191 17.12 -18.50 -12.21
CA ASP A 191 17.54 -18.91 -10.87
C ASP A 191 16.34 -19.24 -9.96
N GLY A 192 15.15 -18.68 -10.24
CA GLY A 192 13.95 -18.99 -9.45
C GLY A 192 12.68 -18.25 -9.84
N LEU A 193 11.56 -18.88 -9.52
CA LEU A 193 10.21 -18.32 -9.63
C LEU A 193 9.64 -18.16 -8.22
N VAL A 194 9.21 -16.96 -7.86
CA VAL A 194 8.60 -16.68 -6.57
C VAL A 194 7.17 -16.23 -6.76
N ILE A 195 6.24 -16.89 -6.07
CA ILE A 195 4.81 -16.61 -6.15
C ILE A 195 4.33 -16.11 -4.80
N PHE A 196 3.72 -14.93 -4.80
CA PHE A 196 2.97 -14.36 -3.69
C PHE A 196 1.47 -14.51 -3.98
N ALA A 197 0.78 -15.35 -3.21
CA ALA A 197 -0.64 -15.63 -3.36
C ALA A 197 -1.43 -15.28 -2.10
N GLY A 198 -2.66 -14.79 -2.28
CA GLY A 198 -3.53 -14.42 -1.17
C GLY A 198 -4.07 -15.62 -0.39
N HIS A 199 -4.34 -15.44 0.90
CA HIS A 199 -4.92 -16.50 1.75
C HIS A 199 -6.44 -16.65 1.52
N PRO A 200 -6.99 -17.90 1.59
CA PRO A 200 -8.43 -18.10 1.64
C PRO A 200 -9.07 -17.34 2.81
N GLY A 201 -10.25 -16.77 2.61
CA GLY A 201 -11.02 -16.09 3.66
C GLY A 201 -10.50 -14.72 4.10
N GLN A 202 -9.27 -14.34 3.69
CA GLN A 202 -8.68 -13.03 3.98
C GLN A 202 -9.09 -11.94 3.00
N GLN A 203 -9.74 -12.30 1.87
CA GLN A 203 -10.38 -11.30 1.03
C GLN A 203 -11.81 -11.65 0.62
N ARG A 204 -12.68 -10.65 0.79
CA ARG A 204 -13.85 -10.49 -0.06
C ARG A 204 -13.43 -9.49 -1.14
N ALA A 205 -13.39 -9.91 -2.40
CA ALA A 205 -13.07 -9.02 -3.50
C ALA A 205 -13.96 -7.76 -3.38
N LYS A 206 -13.35 -6.57 -3.30
CA LYS A 206 -14.13 -5.34 -3.41
C LYS A 206 -14.81 -5.38 -4.77
N VAL A 207 -16.11 -5.08 -4.83
CA VAL A 207 -16.86 -5.10 -6.10
C VAL A 207 -16.22 -4.18 -7.15
N SER A 208 -15.54 -3.12 -6.70
CA SER A 208 -14.75 -2.21 -7.53
C SER A 208 -13.48 -2.82 -8.14
N GLU A 209 -12.94 -3.90 -7.58
CA GLU A 209 -11.79 -4.62 -8.14
C GLU A 209 -12.23 -5.69 -9.14
N LEU A 210 -13.47 -6.19 -9.04
CA LEU A 210 -14.03 -7.15 -9.99
C LEU A 210 -14.07 -6.61 -11.43
N SER A 211 -14.19 -5.28 -11.62
CA SER A 211 -14.16 -4.67 -12.94
C SER A 211 -12.79 -4.82 -13.62
N LYS A 212 -11.70 -4.81 -12.85
CA LYS A 212 -10.32 -4.99 -13.37
C LYS A 212 -10.01 -6.44 -13.71
N PHE A 213 -10.51 -7.38 -12.91
CA PHE A 213 -10.19 -8.81 -13.05
C PHE A 213 -11.25 -9.62 -13.79
N GLY A 214 -12.45 -9.06 -14.01
CA GLY A 214 -13.62 -9.70 -14.61
C GLY A 214 -14.19 -10.89 -13.81
N ARG A 215 -13.48 -11.36 -12.77
CA ARG A 215 -13.82 -12.51 -11.94
C ARG A 215 -13.27 -12.33 -10.51
N PRO A 216 -13.92 -12.92 -9.49
CA PRO A 216 -13.37 -12.94 -8.14
C PRO A 216 -12.06 -13.74 -8.07
N ALA A 217 -11.13 -13.27 -7.22
CA ALA A 217 -9.96 -14.03 -6.83
C ALA A 217 -10.37 -15.37 -6.19
N LYS A 218 -9.69 -16.45 -6.57
CA LYS A 218 -10.00 -17.79 -6.05
C LYS A 218 -9.34 -18.09 -4.70
N LEU A 219 -8.30 -17.32 -4.33
CA LEU A 219 -7.61 -17.34 -3.03
C LEU A 219 -7.42 -18.75 -2.48
N ARG A 220 -6.52 -19.51 -3.11
CA ARG A 220 -6.39 -20.95 -2.86
C ARG A 220 -5.49 -21.21 -1.66
N SER A 221 -5.72 -22.32 -0.96
CA SER A 221 -4.89 -22.71 0.18
C SER A 221 -3.49 -23.13 -0.25
N SER A 222 -2.54 -23.06 0.68
CA SER A 222 -1.15 -23.47 0.44
C SER A 222 -1.07 -24.94 0.02
N THR A 223 -1.85 -25.79 0.68
CA THR A 223 -1.99 -27.21 0.32
C THR A 223 -2.49 -27.43 -1.11
N TRP A 224 -3.34 -26.54 -1.63
CA TRP A 224 -3.79 -26.61 -3.01
C TRP A 224 -2.65 -26.21 -3.96
N TRP A 225 -1.97 -25.10 -3.67
CA TRP A 225 -0.85 -24.61 -4.48
C TRP A 225 0.28 -25.64 -4.57
N ILE A 226 0.72 -26.19 -3.44
CA ILE A 226 1.77 -27.21 -3.38
C ILE A 226 1.40 -28.43 -4.23
N ARG A 227 0.17 -28.96 -4.09
CA ARG A 227 -0.30 -30.08 -4.92
C ARG A 227 -0.30 -29.73 -6.41
N TYR A 228 -0.68 -28.51 -6.74
CA TYR A 228 -0.73 -28.04 -8.12
C TYR A 228 0.65 -27.90 -8.75
N PHE A 229 1.63 -27.37 -8.01
CA PHE A 229 3.02 -27.26 -8.46
C PHE A 229 3.61 -28.63 -8.77
N VAL A 230 3.45 -29.60 -7.87
CA VAL A 230 3.89 -30.98 -8.10
C VAL A 230 3.24 -31.59 -9.35
N GLN A 231 1.93 -31.38 -9.56
CA GLN A 231 1.23 -31.87 -10.76
C GLN A 231 1.70 -31.21 -12.06
N THR A 232 2.25 -30.01 -11.98
CA THR A 232 2.76 -29.24 -13.13
C THR A 232 4.26 -29.36 -13.33
N GLY A 233 4.94 -30.20 -12.53
CA GLY A 233 6.38 -30.43 -12.61
C GLY A 233 7.23 -29.29 -12.03
N LEU A 234 6.62 -28.38 -11.26
CA LEU A 234 7.36 -27.34 -10.53
C LEU A 234 7.74 -27.86 -9.16
N GLU A 235 9.02 -27.73 -8.84
CA GLU A 235 9.59 -28.17 -7.57
C GLU A 235 9.83 -26.98 -6.64
N GLU A 236 9.79 -27.24 -5.34
CA GLU A 236 10.12 -26.22 -4.36
C GLU A 236 11.64 -25.97 -4.31
N ASN A 237 12.03 -24.71 -4.39
CA ASN A 237 13.41 -24.28 -4.19
C ASN A 237 13.75 -24.30 -2.69
N GLN A 238 13.94 -25.50 -2.15
CA GLN A 238 14.26 -25.74 -0.74
C GLN A 238 15.44 -24.89 -0.22
N PRO A 239 16.57 -24.76 -0.95
CA PRO A 239 17.66 -23.88 -0.52
C PRO A 239 17.28 -22.40 -0.43
N ALA A 240 16.57 -21.86 -1.42
CA ALA A 240 16.15 -20.46 -1.41
C ALA A 240 15.07 -20.20 -0.35
N SER A 241 14.11 -21.12 -0.21
CA SER A 241 13.04 -21.07 0.79
C SER A 241 13.63 -20.98 2.21
N LYS A 242 14.54 -21.89 2.57
CA LYS A 242 15.21 -21.86 3.89
C LYS A 242 16.02 -20.59 4.12
N LYS A 243 16.75 -20.09 3.11
CA LYS A 243 17.51 -18.84 3.24
C LYS A 243 16.58 -17.63 3.40
N PHE A 244 15.45 -17.64 2.71
CA PHE A 244 14.43 -16.61 2.84
C PHE A 244 13.82 -16.61 4.24
N GLU A 245 13.38 -17.77 4.74
CA GLU A 245 12.85 -17.92 6.11
C GLU A 245 13.86 -17.45 7.16
N GLN A 246 15.12 -17.87 7.06
CA GLN A 246 16.17 -17.40 7.97
C GLN A 246 16.38 -15.88 7.90
N ALA A 247 16.27 -15.28 6.71
CA ALA A 247 16.38 -13.84 6.55
C ALA A 247 15.15 -13.11 7.09
N ALA A 248 13.96 -13.67 6.89
CA ALA A 248 12.68 -13.17 7.37
C ALA A 248 12.64 -13.17 8.91
N SER A 249 13.00 -14.28 9.55
CA SER A 249 13.06 -14.37 11.02
C SER A 249 14.05 -13.36 11.62
N LYS A 250 15.21 -13.15 10.98
CA LYS A 250 16.20 -12.15 11.43
C LYS A 250 15.70 -10.71 11.33
N LYS A 251 14.75 -10.44 10.43
CA LYS A 251 14.15 -9.11 10.25
C LYS A 251 12.76 -8.99 10.88
N SER A 252 12.30 -10.02 11.60
CA SER A 252 10.92 -10.12 12.11
C SER A 252 9.88 -9.84 11.01
N TYR A 253 10.14 -10.33 9.80
CA TYR A 253 9.21 -10.22 8.68
C TYR A 253 8.17 -11.32 8.76
N GLU A 254 6.90 -10.92 8.88
CA GLU A 254 5.74 -11.81 8.86
C GLU A 254 4.92 -11.52 7.60
N PRO A 255 4.90 -12.45 6.62
CA PRO A 255 4.13 -12.26 5.40
C PRO A 255 2.64 -12.46 5.66
N ASN A 256 1.78 -11.59 5.11
CA ASN A 256 0.33 -11.82 5.07
C ASN A 256 -0.09 -12.58 3.82
N CYS A 257 0.84 -12.81 2.87
CA CYS A 257 0.65 -13.66 1.71
C CYS A 257 1.38 -14.99 1.82
N GLN A 258 0.91 -15.95 1.04
CA GLN A 258 1.55 -17.24 0.87
C GLN A 258 2.70 -17.06 -0.13
N ILE A 259 3.93 -17.33 0.30
CA ILE A 259 5.13 -17.16 -0.52
C ILE A 259 5.66 -18.55 -0.89
N PHE A 260 5.77 -18.80 -2.19
CA PHE A 260 6.30 -20.05 -2.73
C PHE A 260 7.56 -19.77 -3.52
N HIS A 261 8.64 -20.48 -3.21
CA HIS A 261 9.89 -20.45 -3.95
C HIS A 261 9.97 -21.69 -4.82
N LEU A 262 10.04 -21.52 -6.13
CA LEU A 262 9.96 -22.61 -7.11
C LEU A 262 11.17 -22.62 -8.04
N THR A 263 11.52 -23.81 -8.49
CA THR A 263 12.44 -24.06 -9.61
C THR A 263 11.73 -24.85 -10.70
N ALA A 264 12.17 -24.59 -11.93
CA ALA A 264 11.72 -25.25 -13.14
C ALA A 264 12.72 -26.32 -13.59
#